data_AF-A0A496Q9S8-F1
#
_entry.id   AF-A0A496Q9S8-F1
#
_cell.length_a   1.000
_cell.length_b   1.000
_cell.length_c   1.000
_cell.angle_alpha   90.00
_cell.angle_beta   90.00
_cell.angle_gamma   90.00
#
_symmetry.space_group_name_H-M   'P 1'
#
loop_
_entity.id
_entity.type
_entity.pdbx_description
1 polymer ?
#
loop_
_entity_poly.entity_id
_entity_poly.type
_entity_poly.pdbx_seq_one_letter_code
_entity_poly.pdbx_strand_id
1 'polypeptide(L)'
;MKLNLTKGDKIFLLIFFAVYIPIAFLQARSVTLPEGIGQRWIVDIIPQWGLLGRINPMTVIMSWVTIGVILVLFAPVFRGFKPIPDRRQAFLEYILNYLYTSTKDMIPDERFARPVFTIAATLFLFVVVSNLLGAVPGVQVVPTEKGLEVSLFMDTWYSP
;
A
#
# COMPACT_ATOMS: atom_id res chain seq x y z
N MET A 1 4.99 -2.94 26.60
CA MET A 1 4.90 -4.42 26.57
C MET A 1 6.28 -4.98 26.87
N LYS A 2 6.49 -5.68 28.01
CA LYS A 2 7.80 -6.26 28.34
C LYS A 2 7.92 -7.60 27.61
N LEU A 3 8.89 -7.72 26.70
CA LEU A 3 9.22 -8.96 26.02
C LEU A 3 9.80 -9.96 27.03
N ASN A 4 9.00 -10.93 27.47
CA ASN A 4 9.44 -12.03 28.31
C ASN A 4 10.02 -13.14 27.43
N LEU A 5 11.26 -12.96 26.97
CA LEU A 5 11.97 -13.95 26.17
C LEU A 5 12.55 -15.05 27.07
N THR A 6 12.35 -16.30 26.65
CA THR A 6 12.94 -17.48 27.29
C THR A 6 14.46 -17.46 27.15
N LYS A 7 15.20 -18.17 28.01
CA LYS A 7 16.67 -18.24 27.89
C LYS A 7 17.12 -18.77 26.52
N GLY A 8 16.37 -19.74 25.96
CA GLY A 8 16.59 -20.26 24.60
C GLY A 8 16.42 -19.20 23.52
N ASP A 9 15.33 -18.43 23.55
CA ASP A 9 15.05 -17.38 22.56
C ASP A 9 16.12 -16.29 22.54
N LYS A 10 16.63 -15.91 23.72
CA LYS A 10 17.70 -14.91 23.84
C LYS A 10 19.00 -15.42 23.20
N ILE A 11 19.35 -16.67 23.46
CA ILE A 11 20.55 -17.29 22.89
C ILE A 11 20.40 -17.44 21.37
N PHE A 12 19.24 -17.91 20.90
CA PHE A 12 18.94 -18.03 19.47
C PHE A 12 19.03 -16.68 18.76
N LEU A 13 18.35 -15.64 19.26
CA LEU A 13 18.38 -14.30 18.67
C LEU A 13 19.78 -13.70 18.68
N LEU A 14 20.53 -13.90 19.75
CA LEU A 14 21.91 -13.41 19.85
C LEU A 14 22.80 -14.07 18.79
N ILE A 15 22.72 -15.39 18.63
CA ILE A 15 23.45 -16.12 17.58
C ILE A 15 23.00 -15.66 16.19
N PHE A 16 21.68 -15.55 15.97
CA PHE A 16 21.12 -15.10 14.69
C PHE A 16 21.68 -13.74 14.29
N PHE A 17 21.59 -12.73 15.16
CA PHE A 17 22.13 -11.40 14.86
C PHE A 17 23.66 -11.38 14.78
N ALA A 18 24.36 -12.11 15.65
CA ALA A 18 25.82 -12.18 15.64
C ALA A 18 26.39 -12.83 14.38
N VAL A 19 25.65 -13.74 13.75
CA VAL A 19 26.03 -14.35 12.46
C VAL A 19 25.53 -13.49 11.29
N TYR A 20 24.28 -13.03 11.35
CA TYR A 20 23.64 -12.33 10.24
C TYR A 20 24.23 -10.93 10.00
N ILE A 21 24.54 -10.17 11.05
CA ILE A 21 25.08 -8.80 10.90
C ILE A 21 26.45 -8.80 10.21
N PRO A 22 27.44 -9.62 10.61
CA PRO A 22 28.72 -9.70 9.90
C PRO A 22 28.57 -10.18 8.46
N ILE A 23 27.73 -11.20 8.20
CA ILE A 23 27.47 -11.68 6.83
C ILE A 23 26.85 -10.56 5.99
N ALA A 24 25.83 -9.87 6.51
CA ALA A 24 25.19 -8.75 5.83
C ALA A 24 26.19 -7.62 5.55
N PHE A 25 27.12 -7.32 6.48
CA PHE A 25 28.14 -6.29 6.31
C PHE A 25 29.20 -6.69 5.27
N LEU A 26 29.63 -7.94 5.26
CA LEU A 26 30.56 -8.47 4.25
C LEU A 26 29.90 -8.47 2.87
N GLN A 27 28.64 -8.88 2.79
CA GLN A 27 27.88 -8.91 1.54
C GLN A 27 27.56 -7.49 1.04
N ALA A 28 27.28 -6.53 1.92
CA ALA A 28 27.02 -5.14 1.54
C ALA A 28 28.18 -4.50 0.76
N ARG A 29 29.42 -4.96 0.95
CA ARG A 29 30.59 -4.49 0.20
C ARG A 29 30.75 -5.14 -1.17
N SER A 30 30.16 -6.32 -1.38
CA SER A 30 30.27 -7.10 -2.62
C SER A 30 29.00 -7.06 -3.47
N VAL A 31 27.92 -6.44 -2.99
CA VAL A 31 26.69 -6.23 -3.76
C VAL A 31 26.93 -5.07 -4.73
N THR A 32 27.33 -5.42 -5.95
CA THR A 32 27.17 -4.52 -7.10
C THR A 32 25.70 -4.50 -7.47
N LEU A 33 25.08 -3.33 -7.39
CA LEU A 33 23.69 -3.18 -7.79
C LEU A 33 23.62 -3.23 -9.33
N PRO A 34 22.91 -4.19 -9.97
CA PRO A 34 22.69 -4.14 -11.41
C PRO A 34 22.13 -2.79 -11.88
N GLU A 35 22.40 -2.43 -13.13
CA GLU A 35 21.80 -1.23 -13.72
C GLU A 35 20.28 -1.38 -13.75
N GLY A 36 19.56 -0.32 -13.35
CA GLY A 36 18.09 -0.32 -13.27
C GLY A 36 17.51 -0.73 -11.91
N ILE A 37 18.27 -1.37 -11.00
CA ILE A 37 17.73 -1.65 -9.66
C ILE A 37 17.83 -0.44 -8.73
N GLY A 38 16.73 -0.14 -8.04
CA GLY A 38 16.63 1.02 -7.16
C GLY A 38 16.42 2.35 -7.88
N GLN A 39 16.34 2.35 -9.21
CA GLN A 39 15.88 3.53 -9.96
C GLN A 39 14.41 3.78 -9.62
N ARG A 40 14.16 4.96 -9.08
CA ARG A 40 12.82 5.42 -8.74
C ARG A 40 12.66 6.79 -9.34
N TRP A 41 11.49 7.07 -9.89
CA TRP A 41 11.14 8.41 -10.30
C TRP A 41 11.02 9.28 -9.04
N ILE A 42 12.12 9.96 -8.67
CA ILE A 42 12.20 10.87 -7.54
C ILE A 42 12.50 12.26 -8.09
N VAL A 43 11.70 13.24 -7.67
CA VAL A 43 11.87 14.64 -8.07
C VAL A 43 12.07 15.47 -6.80
N ASP A 44 13.12 16.28 -6.81
CA ASP A 44 13.42 17.24 -5.74
C ASP A 44 12.64 18.53 -6.02
N ILE A 45 11.49 18.71 -5.37
CA ILE A 45 10.65 19.93 -5.52
C ILE A 45 11.24 21.10 -4.73
N ILE A 46 11.79 20.80 -3.54
CA ILE A 46 12.31 21.81 -2.60
C ILE A 46 13.70 21.36 -2.17
N PRO A 47 14.76 21.67 -2.95
CA PRO A 47 16.11 21.16 -2.70
C PRO A 47 16.64 21.48 -1.30
N GLN A 48 16.28 22.64 -0.74
CA GLN A 48 16.71 23.10 0.58
C GLN A 48 16.16 22.28 1.75
N TRP A 49 15.16 21.42 1.55
CA TRP A 49 14.55 20.60 2.60
C TRP A 49 15.11 19.17 2.66
N GLY A 50 16.10 18.86 1.82
CA GLY A 50 16.72 17.55 1.77
C GLY A 50 15.69 16.44 1.54
N LEU A 51 15.64 15.45 2.45
CA LEU A 51 14.72 14.31 2.36
C LEU A 51 13.24 14.69 2.26
N LEU A 52 12.83 15.78 2.91
CA LEU A 52 11.43 16.23 2.89
C LEU A 52 11.05 16.95 1.59
N GLY A 53 12.04 17.39 0.80
CA GLY A 53 11.83 18.03 -0.49
C GLY A 53 11.71 17.06 -1.66
N ARG A 54 11.88 15.75 -1.41
CA ARG A 54 11.84 14.69 -2.43
C ARG A 54 10.49 14.03 -2.48
N ILE A 55 9.91 13.93 -3.67
CA ILE A 55 8.67 13.18 -3.89
C ILE A 55 8.87 12.07 -4.93
N ASN A 56 8.02 11.05 -4.85
CA ASN A 56 7.86 10.08 -5.92
C ASN A 56 6.56 10.40 -6.69
N PRO A 57 6.64 11.01 -7.88
CA PRO A 57 5.44 11.39 -8.63
C PRO A 57 4.56 10.20 -9.00
N MET A 58 5.14 9.02 -9.27
CA MET A 58 4.38 7.81 -9.60
C MET A 58 3.46 7.41 -8.45
N THR A 59 3.98 7.45 -7.21
CA THR A 59 3.18 7.15 -6.02
C THR A 59 2.01 8.12 -5.86
N VAL A 60 2.24 9.41 -6.12
CA VAL A 60 1.19 10.45 -6.05
C VAL A 60 0.12 10.19 -7.10
N ILE A 61 0.52 9.96 -8.36
CA ILE A 61 -0.40 9.68 -9.48
C ILE A 61 -1.24 8.43 -9.18
N MET A 62 -0.62 7.32 -8.79
CA MET A 62 -1.33 6.08 -8.47
C MET A 62 -2.27 6.21 -7.27
N SER A 63 -1.93 7.06 -6.29
CA SER A 63 -2.82 7.37 -5.17
C SER A 63 -4.08 8.11 -5.66
N TRP A 64 -3.93 9.09 -6.55
CA TRP A 64 -5.06 9.78 -7.17
C TRP A 64 -5.91 8.87 -8.05
N VAL A 65 -5.28 7.96 -8.81
CA VAL A 65 -5.99 6.92 -9.58
C VAL A 65 -6.82 6.04 -8.64
N THR A 66 -6.23 5.58 -7.53
CA THR A 66 -6.93 4.77 -6.53
C THR A 66 -8.14 5.50 -5.96
N ILE A 67 -7.99 6.79 -5.60
CA ILE A 67 -9.08 7.64 -5.14
C ILE A 67 -10.16 7.75 -6.22
N GLY A 68 -9.77 8.01 -7.47
CA GLY A 68 -10.68 8.11 -8.61
C GLY A 68 -11.51 6.83 -8.82
N VAL A 69 -10.87 5.66 -8.76
CA VAL A 69 -11.54 4.36 -8.86
C VAL A 69 -12.56 4.17 -7.74
N ILE A 70 -12.21 4.50 -6.50
CA ILE A 70 -13.14 4.41 -5.36
C ILE A 70 -14.32 5.36 -5.56
N LEU A 71 -14.08 6.61 -5.96
CA LEU A 71 -15.15 7.57 -6.21
C LEU A 71 -16.10 7.10 -7.33
N VAL A 72 -15.56 6.54 -8.41
CA VAL A 72 -16.36 5.97 -9.51
C VAL A 72 -17.16 4.75 -9.06
N LEU A 73 -16.56 3.88 -8.24
CA LEU A 73 -17.22 2.68 -7.69
C LEU A 73 -18.45 3.06 -6.85
N PHE A 74 -18.35 4.11 -6.03
CA PHE A 74 -19.44 4.57 -5.16
C PHE A 74 -20.34 5.64 -5.79
N ALA A 75 -19.98 6.21 -6.95
CA ALA A 75 -20.76 7.22 -7.66
C ALA A 75 -22.24 6.85 -7.91
N PRO A 76 -22.61 5.59 -8.22
CA PRO A 76 -24.01 5.20 -8.39
C PRO A 76 -24.84 5.37 -7.11
N VAL A 77 -24.24 5.15 -5.94
CA VAL A 77 -24.93 5.27 -4.64
C VAL A 77 -25.17 6.74 -4.29
N PHE A 78 -24.24 7.64 -4.65
CA PHE A 78 -24.38 9.08 -4.41
C PHE A 78 -25.44 9.76 -5.29
N ARG A 79 -25.82 9.18 -6.43
CA ARG A 79 -26.76 9.80 -7.38
C ARG A 79 -28.24 9.56 -7.07
N GLY A 80 -28.56 8.77 -6.05
CA GLY A 80 -29.94 8.59 -5.59
C GLY A 80 -30.12 7.25 -4.90
N PHE A 81 -30.25 7.28 -3.57
CA PHE A 81 -30.53 6.09 -2.78
C PHE A 81 -31.95 5.61 -3.08
N LYS A 82 -32.08 4.43 -3.70
CA LYS A 82 -33.40 3.86 -3.99
C LYS A 82 -33.85 3.03 -2.78
N PRO A 83 -35.12 3.16 -2.34
CA PRO A 83 -35.66 2.30 -1.29
C PRO A 83 -35.66 0.81 -1.66
N ILE A 84 -35.85 0.50 -2.95
CA ILE A 84 -35.67 -0.84 -3.50
C ILE A 84 -34.32 -0.82 -4.23
N PRO A 85 -33.27 -1.49 -3.68
CA PRO A 85 -31.94 -1.40 -4.23
C PRO A 85 -31.85 -2.10 -5.58
N ASP A 86 -31.13 -1.49 -6.53
CA ASP A 86 -30.72 -2.19 -7.74
C ASP A 86 -29.52 -3.11 -7.48
N ARG A 87 -29.13 -3.92 -8.47
CA ARG A 87 -28.04 -4.91 -8.30
C ARG A 87 -26.72 -4.29 -7.84
N ARG A 88 -26.40 -3.06 -8.25
CA ARG A 88 -25.14 -2.39 -7.91
C ARG A 88 -25.21 -1.80 -6.50
N GLN A 89 -26.33 -1.16 -6.17
CA GLN A 89 -26.58 -0.67 -4.82
C GLN A 89 -26.58 -1.83 -3.80
N ALA A 90 -27.26 -2.93 -4.09
CA ALA A 90 -27.33 -4.10 -3.21
C ALA A 90 -25.94 -4.71 -2.95
N PHE A 91 -25.08 -4.79 -3.96
CA PHE A 91 -23.71 -5.29 -3.80
C PHE A 91 -22.85 -4.38 -2.91
N LEU A 92 -22.93 -3.05 -3.12
CA LEU A 92 -22.19 -2.08 -2.32
C LEU A 92 -22.70 -2.02 -0.88
N GLU A 93 -24.02 -2.05 -0.68
CA GLU A 93 -24.63 -2.13 0.65
C GLU A 93 -24.22 -3.41 1.38
N TYR A 94 -24.17 -4.54 0.68
CA TYR A 94 -23.71 -5.80 1.26
C TYR A 94 -22.27 -5.69 1.79
N ILE A 95 -21.35 -5.12 1.00
CA ILE A 95 -19.95 -4.91 1.42
C ILE A 95 -19.89 -3.94 2.61
N LEU A 96 -20.57 -2.80 2.53
CA LEU A 96 -20.55 -1.79 3.60
C LEU A 96 -21.15 -2.33 4.89
N ASN A 97 -22.24 -3.10 4.80
CA ASN A 97 -22.88 -3.72 5.95
C ASN A 97 -21.99 -4.79 6.60
N TYR A 98 -21.28 -5.59 5.78
CA TYR A 98 -20.27 -6.53 6.28
C TYR A 98 -19.17 -5.81 7.06
N LEU A 99 -18.62 -4.71 6.49
CA LEU A 99 -17.59 -3.91 7.15
C LEU A 99 -18.11 -3.25 8.44
N TYR A 100 -19.35 -2.74 8.43
CA TYR A 100 -19.96 -2.12 9.60
C TYR A 100 -20.18 -3.14 10.73
N THR A 101 -20.76 -4.29 10.41
CA THR A 101 -21.01 -5.36 11.40
C THR A 101 -19.68 -5.85 11.99
N SER A 102 -18.68 -6.12 11.14
CA SER A 102 -17.34 -6.52 11.59
C SER A 102 -16.71 -5.49 12.53
N THR A 103 -16.86 -4.20 12.20
CA THR A 103 -16.34 -3.11 13.05
C THR A 103 -17.11 -3.02 14.37
N LYS A 104 -18.44 -3.16 14.32
CA LYS A 104 -19.31 -3.13 15.50
C LYS A 104 -18.96 -4.27 16.46
N ASP A 105 -18.77 -5.48 15.96
CA ASP A 105 -18.46 -6.66 16.77
C ASP A 105 -17.11 -6.54 17.50
N MET A 106 -16.17 -5.78 16.92
CA MET A 106 -14.86 -5.50 17.51
C MET A 106 -14.87 -4.38 18.56
N ILE A 107 -15.92 -3.56 18.60
CA ILE A 107 -15.96 -2.35 19.43
C ILE A 107 -16.96 -2.54 20.57
N PRO A 108 -16.50 -2.60 21.84
CA PRO A 108 -17.38 -2.80 22.98
C PRO A 108 -18.38 -1.65 23.23
N ASP A 109 -18.03 -0.42 22.87
CA ASP A 109 -18.87 0.77 23.07
C ASP A 109 -19.45 1.25 21.73
N GLU A 110 -20.75 1.07 21.54
CA GLU A 110 -21.46 1.38 20.29
C GLU A 110 -21.30 2.84 19.84
N ARG A 111 -21.01 3.78 20.76
CA ARG A 111 -20.79 5.19 20.41
C ARG A 111 -19.58 5.39 19.51
N PHE A 112 -18.58 4.50 19.59
CA PHE A 112 -17.39 4.53 18.76
C PHE A 112 -17.51 3.68 17.49
N ALA A 113 -18.52 2.81 17.39
CA ALA A 113 -18.66 1.91 16.25
C ALA A 113 -18.76 2.66 14.92
N ARG A 114 -19.55 3.72 14.85
CA ARG A 114 -19.76 4.50 13.61
C ARG A 114 -18.56 5.39 13.22
N PRO A 115 -17.94 6.16 14.14
CA PRO A 115 -16.70 6.88 13.83
C PRO A 115 -15.56 5.96 13.38
N VAL A 116 -15.35 4.85 14.08
CA VAL A 116 -14.28 3.90 13.72
C VAL A 116 -14.59 3.23 12.40
N PHE A 117 -15.82 2.82 12.15
CA PHE A 117 -16.25 2.28 10.85
C PHE A 117 -15.91 3.22 9.70
N THR A 118 -16.14 4.53 9.86
CA THR A 118 -15.87 5.51 8.79
C THR A 118 -14.39 5.53 8.40
N ILE A 119 -13.49 5.47 9.38
CA ILE A 119 -12.04 5.45 9.14
C ILE A 119 -11.61 4.08 8.63
N ALA A 120 -12.09 3.00 9.26
CA ALA A 120 -11.75 1.64 8.88
C ALA A 120 -12.20 1.31 7.45
N ALA A 121 -13.42 1.70 7.07
CA ALA A 121 -13.95 1.47 5.73
C ALA A 121 -13.16 2.23 4.66
N THR A 122 -12.83 3.50 4.90
CA THR A 122 -12.04 4.31 3.94
C THR A 122 -10.63 3.75 3.76
N LEU A 123 -9.94 3.41 4.86
CA LEU A 123 -8.62 2.77 4.81
C LEU A 123 -8.67 1.40 4.13
N PHE A 124 -9.64 0.57 4.49
CA PHE A 124 -9.81 -0.77 3.92
C PHE A 124 -10.03 -0.69 2.41
N LEU A 125 -10.97 0.14 1.96
CA LEU A 125 -11.26 0.31 0.54
C LEU A 125 -10.05 0.87 -0.22
N PHE A 126 -9.34 1.84 0.37
CA PHE A 126 -8.12 2.37 -0.23
C PHE A 126 -7.05 1.30 -0.40
N VAL A 127 -6.75 0.54 0.65
CA VAL A 127 -5.71 -0.51 0.62
C VAL A 127 -6.10 -1.64 -0.32
N VAL A 128 -7.36 -2.11 -0.29
CA VAL A 128 -7.82 -3.18 -1.18
C VAL A 128 -7.75 -2.77 -2.64
N VAL A 129 -8.23 -1.58 -2.99
CA VAL A 129 -8.18 -1.10 -4.38
C VAL A 129 -6.74 -0.83 -4.80
N SER A 130 -5.92 -0.23 -3.93
CA SER A 130 -4.49 0.00 -4.21
C SER A 130 -3.74 -1.29 -4.48
N ASN A 131 -3.97 -2.33 -3.66
CA ASN A 131 -3.35 -3.64 -3.84
C ASN A 131 -3.86 -4.35 -5.09
N LEU A 132 -5.17 -4.24 -5.39
CA LEU A 132 -5.74 -4.85 -6.59
C LEU A 132 -5.19 -4.19 -7.86
N LEU A 133 -5.07 -2.85 -7.87
CA LEU A 133 -4.44 -2.10 -8.97
C LEU A 133 -2.96 -2.44 -9.09
N GLY A 134 -2.24 -2.62 -7.97
CA GLY A 134 -0.84 -3.04 -7.97
C GLY A 134 -0.63 -4.49 -8.42
N ALA A 135 -1.64 -5.36 -8.28
CA ALA A 135 -1.60 -6.73 -8.78
C ALA A 135 -1.81 -6.83 -10.29
N VAL A 136 -2.40 -5.81 -10.92
CA VAL A 136 -2.50 -5.73 -12.39
C VAL A 136 -1.09 -5.45 -12.93
N PRO A 137 -0.55 -6.30 -13.83
CA PRO A 137 0.73 -6.03 -14.46
C PRO A 137 0.65 -4.69 -15.21
N GLY A 138 1.60 -3.78 -15.00
CA GLY A 138 1.68 -2.51 -15.74
C GLY A 138 1.08 -1.30 -15.01
N VAL A 139 1.93 -0.37 -14.59
CA VAL A 139 2.45 0.78 -15.36
C VAL A 139 3.76 1.11 -14.66
N GLN A 140 4.91 1.02 -15.33
CA GLN A 140 6.18 1.43 -14.75
C GLN A 140 6.69 2.64 -15.50
N VAL A 141 7.09 3.64 -14.73
CA VAL A 141 7.76 4.83 -15.25
C VAL A 141 9.17 4.79 -14.71
N VAL A 142 10.11 4.38 -15.56
CA VAL A 142 11.53 4.27 -15.21
C VAL A 142 12.28 5.42 -15.89
N PRO A 143 13.07 6.19 -15.13
CA PRO A 143 13.98 7.16 -15.72
C PRO A 143 15.19 6.42 -16.32
N THR A 144 15.23 6.32 -17.65
CA THR A 144 16.35 5.75 -18.42
C THR A 144 17.26 6.89 -18.90
N GLU A 145 18.51 6.59 -19.29
CA GLU A 145 19.45 7.58 -19.88
C GLU A 145 18.88 8.32 -21.11
N LYS A 146 17.87 7.73 -21.77
CA LYS A 146 17.19 8.27 -22.95
C LYS A 146 15.91 9.07 -22.62
N GLY A 147 15.51 9.15 -21.35
CA GLY A 147 14.29 9.84 -20.91
C GLY A 147 13.37 9.00 -20.02
N LEU A 148 12.12 9.44 -19.87
CA LEU A 148 11.09 8.70 -19.12
C LEU A 148 10.53 7.57 -19.99
N GLU A 149 10.82 6.33 -19.61
CA GLU A 149 10.29 5.14 -20.26
C GLU A 149 9.02 4.69 -19.55
N VAL A 150 7.90 4.69 -20.26
CA VAL A 150 6.60 4.25 -19.76
C VAL A 150 6.33 2.84 -20.28
N SER A 151 6.50 1.85 -19.41
CA SER A 151 6.15 0.46 -19.67
C SER A 151 4.69 0.21 -19.24
N LEU A 152 3.84 -0.17 -20.18
CA LEU A 152 2.45 -0.56 -19.93
C LEU A 152 2.32 -2.06 -20.16
N PHE A 153 1.95 -2.81 -19.11
CA PHE A 153 1.66 -4.25 -19.18
C PHE A 153 2.83 -5.14 -19.64
N MET A 154 4.07 -4.62 -19.77
CA MET A 154 5.24 -5.40 -20.21
C MET A 154 6.02 -6.03 -19.05
N ASP A 155 5.74 -5.63 -17.82
CA ASP A 155 6.40 -6.18 -16.62
C ASP A 155 5.61 -7.39 -16.09
N THR A 156 5.56 -8.46 -16.87
CA THR A 156 5.21 -9.77 -16.31
C THR A 156 6.42 -10.31 -15.58
N TRP A 157 6.49 -10.03 -14.28
CA TRP A 157 7.50 -10.57 -13.36
C TRP A 157 8.92 -10.03 -13.61
N TYR A 158 9.63 -9.65 -12.55
CA TYR A 158 11.07 -9.41 -12.63
C TYR A 158 11.73 -10.74 -13.01
N SER A 159 12.18 -10.90 -14.25
CA SER A 159 13.17 -11.92 -14.54
C SER A 159 14.46 -11.49 -13.85
N PRO A 160 15.06 -12.34 -13.00
CA PRO A 160 16.36 -12.07 -12.42
C PRO A 160 17.43 -11.79 -13.49
#